data_AF-A0A0F7IG25-F1
#
_entry.id   AF-A0A0F7IG25-F1
#
_cell.length_a   1.000
_cell.length_b   1.000
_cell.length_c   1.000
_cell.angle_alpha   90.00
_cell.angle_beta   90.00
_cell.angle_gamma   90.00
#
_symmetry.space_group_name_H-M   'P 1'
#
loop_
_entity.id
_entity.type
_entity.pdbx_description
1 polymer ?
#
loop_
_entity_poly.entity_id
_entity_poly.type
_entity_poly.pdbx_seq_one_letter_code
_entity_poly.pdbx_strand_id
1 'polypeptide(L)'
;MMSDYEILVLRELKKGNSDPERISRKTGLPELVVRAAIERVEGEGYSEHYGSKRRSIVTRDTLRLLVEVLIVYVAILLAMQVVPWLL
;
A
#
# COMPACT_ATOMS: atom_id res chain seq x y z
N MET A 1 -11.10 15.44 -16.32
CA MET A 1 -10.78 16.86 -16.06
C MET A 1 -10.84 17.06 -14.57
N MET A 2 -9.75 17.50 -13.95
CA MET A 2 -9.70 17.72 -12.50
C MET A 2 -10.43 19.01 -12.14
N SER A 3 -11.19 18.98 -11.04
CA SER A 3 -11.92 20.12 -10.52
C SER A 3 -11.05 20.97 -9.57
N ASP A 4 -11.31 22.28 -9.46
CA ASP A 4 -10.48 23.19 -8.65
C ASP A 4 -10.32 22.79 -7.18
N TYR A 5 -11.33 22.14 -6.60
CA TYR A 5 -11.27 21.60 -5.22
C TYR A 5 -10.33 20.40 -5.10
N GLU A 6 -10.22 19.54 -6.12
CA GLU A 6 -9.29 18.40 -6.14
C GLU A 6 -7.85 18.88 -6.16
N ILE A 7 -7.56 19.97 -6.89
CA ILE A 7 -6.22 20.59 -6.94
C ILE A 7 -5.81 21.12 -5.56
N LEU A 8 -6.74 21.73 -4.82
CA LEU A 8 -6.49 22.23 -3.47
C LEU A 8 -6.22 21.10 -2.48
N VAL A 9 -7.02 20.03 -2.55
CA VAL A 9 -6.85 18.84 -1.71
C VAL A 9 -5.53 18.13 -2.03
N LEU A 10 -5.21 17.93 -3.31
CA LEU A 10 -3.94 17.36 -3.77
C LEU A 10 -2.72 18.15 -3.30
N ARG A 11 -2.81 19.49 -3.29
CA ARG A 11 -1.72 20.35 -2.80
C ARG A 11 -1.45 20.15 -1.32
N GLU A 12 -2.50 19.97 -0.50
CA GLU A 12 -2.33 19.70 0.93
C GLU A 12 -1.90 18.25 1.21
N LEU A 13 -2.39 17.28 0.42
CA LEU A 13 -1.91 15.89 0.47
C LEU A 13 -0.41 15.82 0.17
N LYS A 14 0.08 16.50 -0.88
CA LYS A 14 1.52 16.58 -1.21
C LYS A 14 2.40 17.20 -0.12
N LYS A 15 1.82 18.01 0.79
CA LYS A 15 2.53 18.61 1.93
C LYS A 15 2.61 17.66 3.14
N GLY A 16 2.09 16.43 3.04
CA GLY A 16 2.05 15.49 4.16
C GLY A 16 0.86 15.64 5.09
N ASN A 17 -0.15 16.42 4.69
CA ASN A 17 -1.36 16.53 5.46
C ASN A 17 -2.40 15.57 4.88
N SER A 18 -2.64 14.45 5.55
CA SER A 18 -3.55 13.39 5.08
C SER A 18 -4.88 13.36 5.84
N ASP A 19 -5.02 14.23 6.84
CA ASP A 19 -6.19 14.31 7.69
C ASP A 19 -7.27 15.19 7.03
N PRO A 20 -8.42 14.62 6.63
CA PRO A 20 -9.48 15.35 5.91
C PRO A 20 -10.02 16.53 6.73
N GLU A 21 -10.04 16.43 8.05
CA GLU A 21 -10.54 17.50 8.93
C GLU A 21 -9.56 18.69 8.96
N ARG A 22 -8.25 18.42 8.93
CA ARG A 22 -7.21 19.45 8.83
C ARG A 22 -7.18 20.12 7.46
N ILE A 23 -7.38 19.34 6.39
CA ILE A 23 -7.44 19.89 5.02
C ILE A 23 -8.69 20.75 4.88
N SER A 24 -9.85 20.30 5.37
CA SER A 24 -11.10 21.06 5.40
C SER A 24 -10.92 22.42 6.07
N ARG A 25 -10.34 22.46 7.28
CA ARG A 25 -10.08 23.72 7.99
C ARG A 25 -9.15 24.67 7.26
N LYS A 26 -8.15 24.15 6.55
CA LYS A 26 -7.20 24.98 5.78
C LYS A 26 -7.76 25.49 4.46
N THR A 27 -8.56 24.68 3.78
CA THR A 27 -9.08 24.97 2.44
C THR A 27 -10.44 25.66 2.50
N GLY A 28 -11.10 25.66 3.65
CA GLY A 28 -12.48 26.16 3.81
C GLY A 28 -13.52 25.25 3.14
N LEU A 29 -13.11 24.07 2.68
CA LEU A 29 -13.99 23.12 2.02
C LEU A 29 -14.73 22.25 3.05
N PRO A 30 -15.99 21.87 2.80
CA PRO A 30 -16.69 20.90 3.63
C PRO A 30 -15.94 19.58 3.70
N GLU A 31 -15.86 18.96 4.88
CA GLU A 31 -15.12 17.71 5.09
C GLU A 31 -15.57 16.59 4.14
N LEU A 32 -16.87 16.53 3.82
CA LEU A 32 -17.45 15.58 2.85
C LEU A 32 -16.84 15.73 1.45
N VAL A 33 -16.61 16.98 1.00
CA VAL A 33 -16.02 17.27 -0.32
C VAL A 33 -14.53 16.88 -0.32
N VAL A 34 -13.85 17.13 0.79
CA VAL A 34 -12.45 16.74 0.96
C VAL A 34 -12.30 15.21 0.95
N ARG A 35 -13.16 14.48 1.67
CA ARG A 35 -13.17 13.01 1.66
C ARG A 35 -13.42 12.45 0.27
N ALA A 36 -14.44 12.97 -0.43
CA ALA A 36 -14.75 12.54 -1.79
C ALA A 36 -13.57 12.80 -2.75
N ALA A 37 -12.88 13.94 -2.61
CA ALA A 37 -11.70 14.24 -3.40
C ALA A 37 -10.51 13.31 -3.08
N ILE A 38 -10.28 12.99 -1.80
CA ILE A 38 -9.24 12.05 -1.38
C ILE A 38 -9.52 10.65 -1.94
N GLU A 39 -10.74 10.13 -1.75
CA GLU A 39 -11.12 8.79 -2.26
C GLU A 39 -10.98 8.70 -3.77
N ARG A 40 -11.34 9.76 -4.50
CA ARG A 40 -11.23 9.80 -5.96
C ARG A 40 -9.78 9.81 -6.42
N VAL A 41 -8.93 10.57 -5.72
CA VAL A 41 -7.48 10.62 -5.96
C VAL A 41 -6.80 9.28 -5.62
N GLU A 42 -7.15 8.65 -4.50
CA GLU A 42 -6.64 7.32 -4.13
C GLU A 42 -7.10 6.24 -5.12
N GLY A 43 -8.36 6.28 -5.55
CA GLY A 43 -8.97 5.34 -6.49
C GLY A 43 -8.46 5.44 -7.93
N GLU A 44 -8.01 6.62 -8.37
CA GLU A 44 -7.38 6.82 -9.69
C GLU A 44 -5.89 6.40 -9.73
N GLY A 45 -5.36 5.79 -8.67
CA GLY A 45 -3.98 5.27 -8.65
C GLY A 45 -2.94 6.26 -8.13
N TYR A 46 -3.35 7.40 -7.56
CA TYR A 46 -2.46 8.27 -6.77
C TYR A 46 -2.20 7.71 -5.35
N SER A 47 -2.42 6.40 -5.18
CA SER A 47 -2.14 5.61 -3.97
C SER A 47 -0.64 5.35 -3.74
N GLU A 48 0.24 6.15 -4.34
CA GLU A 48 1.62 6.25 -3.91
C GLU A 48 1.77 7.52 -3.07
N HIS A 49 2.10 7.33 -1.80
CA HIS A 49 2.85 8.25 -0.92
C HIS A 49 2.20 9.04 0.20
N TYR A 50 0.88 9.15 0.36
CA TYR A 50 0.40 10.01 1.46
C TYR A 50 -0.77 9.46 2.25
N GLY A 51 -0.44 8.86 3.40
CA GLY A 51 -1.30 9.04 4.57
C GLY A 51 -1.69 7.84 5.40
N SER A 52 -1.17 6.65 5.09
CA SER A 52 -1.17 5.60 6.10
C SER A 52 0.23 5.07 6.29
N LYS A 53 0.51 4.67 7.53
CA LYS A 53 1.46 3.62 7.87
C LYS A 53 1.24 2.30 7.10
N ARG A 54 0.67 2.29 5.89
CA ARG A 54 1.12 1.37 4.85
C ARG A 54 2.51 1.82 4.40
N ARG A 55 3.50 1.66 5.29
CA ARG A 55 4.71 0.99 4.84
C ARG A 55 4.20 -0.17 4.00
N SER A 56 4.81 -0.41 2.86
CA SER A 56 4.86 -1.74 2.29
C SER A 56 5.30 -2.70 3.40
N ILE A 57 4.33 -3.12 4.20
CA ILE A 57 4.33 -4.35 4.93
C ILE A 57 4.08 -5.34 3.80
N VAL A 58 5.06 -5.46 2.90
CA VAL A 58 5.53 -6.76 2.49
C VAL A 58 5.96 -7.37 3.82
N THR A 59 4.95 -7.94 4.47
CA THR A 59 4.97 -8.41 5.83
C THR A 59 6.23 -9.23 5.94
N ARG A 60 7.04 -9.01 6.98
CA ARG A 60 8.15 -9.94 7.26
C ARG A 60 7.67 -11.38 7.19
N ASP A 61 6.40 -11.60 7.53
CA ASP A 61 5.69 -12.86 7.39
C ASP A 61 5.55 -13.35 5.94
N THR A 62 5.29 -12.50 4.95
CA THR A 62 5.20 -12.92 3.54
C THR A 62 6.56 -13.34 2.99
N LEU A 63 7.63 -12.60 3.33
CA LEU A 63 9.01 -12.96 2.98
C LEU A 63 9.44 -14.25 3.69
N ARG A 64 9.09 -14.40 4.97
CA ARG A 64 9.35 -15.62 5.75
C ARG A 64 8.63 -16.83 5.15
N LEU A 65 7.37 -16.67 4.76
CA LEU A 65 6.56 -17.74 4.18
C LEU A 65 7.10 -18.17 2.81
N LEU A 66 7.60 -17.22 2.00
CA LEU A 66 8.28 -17.51 0.74
C LEU A 66 9.58 -18.30 0.95
N VAL A 67 10.37 -17.92 1.97
CA VAL A 67 11.60 -18.63 2.35
C VAL A 67 11.30 -20.04 2.89
N GLU A 68 10.28 -20.20 3.73
CA GLU A 68 9.88 -21.52 4.25
C GLU A 68 9.42 -22.46 3.13
N VAL A 69 8.60 -21.97 2.19
CA VAL A 69 8.19 -22.74 1.01
C VAL A 69 9.40 -23.14 0.15
N LEU A 70 10.36 -22.22 -0.04
CA LEU A 70 11.58 -22.50 -0.79
C LEU A 70 12.42 -23.59 -0.12
N ILE A 71 12.59 -23.55 1.21
CA ILE A 71 13.35 -24.57 1.95
C ILE A 71 12.68 -25.94 1.83
N VAL A 72 11.36 -26.02 2.00
CA VAL A 72 10.62 -27.27 1.86
C VAL A 72 10.75 -27.84 0.45
N TYR A 73 10.62 -26.98 -0.57
CA TYR A 73 10.79 -27.38 -1.97
C TYR A 73 12.20 -27.97 -2.24
N VAL A 74 13.24 -27.30 -1.76
CA VAL A 74 14.63 -27.79 -1.90
C VAL A 74 14.84 -29.09 -1.12
N ALA A 75 14.26 -29.23 0.07
CA ALA A 75 14.35 -30.45 0.88
C ALA A 75 13.69 -31.65 0.19
N ILE A 76 12.53 -31.46 -0.45
CA ILE A 76 11.85 -32.51 -1.24
C ILE A 76 12.71 -32.92 -2.44
N LEU A 77 13.29 -31.94 -3.14
CA LEU A 77 14.20 -32.19 -4.27
C LEU A 77 15.42 -33.00 -3.86
N LEU A 78 16.04 -32.66 -2.73
CA LEU A 78 17.16 -33.41 -2.17
C LEU A 78 16.73 -34.81 -1.74
N ALA A 79 15.59 -34.95 -1.07
CA ALA A 79 15.06 -36.26 -0.68
C ALA A 79 14.82 -37.15 -1.92
N MET A 80 14.25 -36.60 -3.00
CA MET A 80 14.08 -37.32 -4.26
C MET A 80 15.40 -37.74 -4.92
N GLN A 81 16.52 -37.04 -4.69
CA GLN A 81 17.83 -37.46 -5.17
C GLN A 81 18.48 -38.55 -4.30
N VAL A 82 18.14 -38.59 -3.01
CA VAL A 82 18.68 -39.59 -2.07
C VAL A 82 17.89 -40.90 -2.11
N VAL A 83 16.58 -40.86 -2.37
CA VAL A 83 15.71 -42.04 -2.53
C VAL A 83 16.22 -43.06 -3.57
N PRO A 84 16.68 -42.68 -4.78
CA PRO A 84 17.23 -43.64 -5.75
C PRO A 84 18.63 -44.17 -5.38
N TRP A 85 19.26 -43.68 -4.31
CA TRP A 85 20.51 -44.22 -3.76
C TRP A 85 20.27 -45.21 -2.61
N LEU A 86 19.07 -45.22 -2.03
CA LEU A 86 18.66 -46.10 -0.94
C LEU A 86 17.94 -47.38 -1.41
N LEU A 87 17.64 -47.46 -2.70
CA LEU A 87 16.92 -48.55 -3.36
C LEU A 87 17.87 -49.29 -4.30
#